data_AF-A0A2D5MPZ3-F1
#
_entry.id   AF-A0A2D5MPZ3-F1
#
_cell.length_a   1.000
_cell.length_b   1.000
_cell.length_c   1.000
_cell.angle_alpha   90.00
_cell.angle_beta   90.00
_cell.angle_gamma   90.00
#
_symmetry.space_group_name_H-M   'P 1'
#
loop_
_entity.id
_entity.type
_entity.pdbx_description
1 polymer ?
#
loop_
_entity_poly.entity_id
_entity_poly.type
_entity_poly.pdbx_seq_one_letter_code
_entity_poly.pdbx_strand_id
1 'polypeptide(L)'
;NNLINTPDSLKWLLEILPSKNLGIALAPYHLETLGQNAESIAQLINALGDQIFMFYAWQYGMGCMKKLPKDQELLQMPGRGKLDFKPIVQSLKAINYSGYTSIFMHPVPRGIPILPTVKETTNEIKRAKNYLDANLI
;
A
#
# COMPACT_ATOMS: atom_id res chain seq x y z
N ASN A 1 3.53 14.17 14.09
CA ASN A 1 2.52 14.63 13.12
C ASN A 1 3.21 15.23 11.92
N ASN A 2 2.82 14.82 10.72
CA ASN A 2 3.26 15.41 9.44
C ASN A 2 2.13 16.27 8.87
N LEU A 3 2.47 17.20 7.97
CA LEU A 3 1.51 18.13 7.37
C LEU A 3 0.48 17.45 6.46
N ILE A 4 0.92 16.47 5.66
CA ILE A 4 0.07 15.68 4.76
C ILE A 4 0.10 14.24 5.26
N ASN A 5 -0.91 13.84 6.03
CA ASN A 5 -0.98 12.51 6.63
C ASN A 5 -2.39 11.93 6.76
N THR A 6 -3.46 12.67 6.46
CA THR A 6 -4.85 12.21 6.49
C THR A 6 -5.47 12.17 5.08
N PRO A 7 -6.56 11.41 4.86
CA PRO A 7 -7.30 11.44 3.60
C PRO A 7 -7.67 12.85 3.13
N ASP A 8 -8.13 13.71 4.03
CA ASP A 8 -8.54 15.07 3.65
C ASP A 8 -7.35 15.97 3.34
N SER A 9 -6.24 15.84 4.07
CA SER A 9 -5.01 16.58 3.71
C SER A 9 -4.48 16.19 2.32
N LEU A 10 -4.68 14.94 1.89
CA LEU A 10 -4.32 14.49 0.54
C LEU A 10 -5.24 15.11 -0.51
N LYS A 11 -6.56 15.21 -0.24
CA LYS A 11 -7.50 15.87 -1.16
C LYS A 11 -7.22 17.37 -1.28
N TRP A 12 -6.97 18.05 -0.16
CA TRP A 12 -6.58 19.46 -0.17
C TRP A 12 -5.27 19.68 -0.90
N LEU A 13 -4.31 18.77 -0.78
CA LEU A 13 -3.07 18.85 -1.55
C LEU A 13 -3.41 18.96 -3.05
N LEU A 14 -4.32 18.14 -3.57
CA LEU A 14 -4.72 18.17 -4.98
C LEU A 14 -5.27 19.52 -5.44
N GLU A 15 -6.03 20.19 -4.58
CA GLU A 15 -6.61 21.51 -4.88
C GLU A 15 -5.53 22.61 -5.00
N ILE A 16 -4.41 22.46 -4.29
CA ILE A 16 -3.34 23.46 -4.23
C ILE A 16 -2.09 23.08 -5.03
N LEU A 17 -2.09 21.92 -5.71
CA LEU A 17 -0.94 21.47 -6.49
C LEU A 17 -0.61 22.49 -7.60
N PRO A 18 0.61 23.06 -7.63
CA PRO A 18 0.99 24.04 -8.65
C PRO A 18 1.31 23.40 -10.01
N SER A 19 1.38 22.06 -10.07
CA SER A 19 1.80 21.32 -11.24
C SER A 19 1.22 19.91 -11.24
N LYS A 20 0.80 19.46 -12.42
CA LYS A 20 0.39 18.07 -12.68
C LYS A 20 1.54 17.06 -12.54
N ASN A 21 2.79 17.51 -12.46
CA ASN A 21 3.97 16.65 -12.32
C ASN A 21 4.29 16.32 -10.85
N LEU A 22 3.51 16.86 -9.90
CA LEU A 22 3.61 16.51 -8.49
C LEU A 22 2.47 15.54 -8.16
N GLY A 23 2.84 14.34 -7.70
CA GLY A 23 1.88 13.26 -7.44
C GLY A 23 2.09 12.61 -6.08
N ILE A 24 1.15 11.75 -5.72
CA ILE A 24 1.05 11.08 -4.43
C ILE A 24 1.64 9.68 -4.53
N ALA A 25 2.47 9.35 -3.55
CA ALA A 25 2.85 7.97 -3.26
C ALA A 25 1.98 7.44 -2.12
N LEU A 26 1.05 6.54 -2.43
CA LEU A 26 0.02 6.07 -1.51
C LEU A 26 0.37 4.69 -0.94
N ALA A 27 0.27 4.54 0.38
CA ALA A 27 0.41 3.25 1.06
C ALA A 27 -0.78 3.04 2.03
N PRO A 28 -1.58 1.97 1.88
CA PRO A 28 -2.71 1.66 2.77
C PRO A 28 -2.32 1.62 4.25
N TYR A 29 -1.12 1.09 4.58
CA TYR A 29 -0.58 1.06 5.93
C TYR A 29 -0.78 2.36 6.72
N HIS A 30 -0.46 3.52 6.11
CA HIS A 30 -0.56 4.81 6.80
C HIS A 30 -2.00 5.20 7.10
N LEU A 31 -2.94 4.79 6.24
CA LEU A 31 -4.36 5.10 6.38
C LEU A 31 -5.05 4.15 7.37
N GLU A 32 -4.66 2.87 7.40
CA GLU A 32 -5.17 1.91 8.39
C GLU A 32 -4.90 2.37 9.83
N THR A 33 -3.74 2.99 10.08
CA THR A 33 -3.41 3.54 11.41
C THR A 33 -4.30 4.72 11.83
N LEU A 34 -5.05 5.30 10.88
CA LEU A 34 -6.06 6.33 11.11
C LEU A 34 -7.49 5.77 11.12
N GLY A 35 -7.63 4.45 11.19
CA GLY A 35 -8.93 3.77 11.20
C GLY A 35 -9.61 3.67 9.82
N GLN A 36 -8.88 3.93 8.73
CA GLN A 36 -9.42 3.72 7.39
C GLN A 36 -9.49 2.23 7.06
N ASN A 37 -10.58 1.81 6.42
CA ASN A 37 -10.77 0.44 5.94
C ASN A 37 -10.59 0.37 4.41
N ALA A 38 -10.74 -0.82 3.85
CA ALA A 38 -10.51 -1.05 2.43
C ALA A 38 -11.41 -0.18 1.53
N GLU A 39 -12.67 0.01 1.91
CA GLU A 39 -13.67 0.78 1.19
C GLU A 39 -13.36 2.29 1.24
N SER A 40 -13.00 2.82 2.41
CA SER A 40 -12.67 4.24 2.54
C SER A 40 -11.35 4.59 1.84
N ILE A 41 -10.39 3.66 1.83
CA ILE A 41 -9.16 3.77 1.02
C ILE A 41 -9.48 3.72 -0.48
N ALA A 42 -10.36 2.82 -0.91
CA ALA A 42 -10.79 2.73 -2.30
C ALA A 42 -11.52 4.02 -2.76
N GLN A 43 -12.37 4.59 -1.92
CA GLN A 43 -13.01 5.89 -2.16
C GLN A 43 -11.98 7.02 -2.28
N LEU A 44 -10.96 7.03 -1.41
CA LEU A 44 -9.88 7.99 -1.50
C LEU A 44 -9.12 7.83 -2.83
N ILE A 45 -8.81 6.61 -3.27
CA ILE A 45 -8.14 6.36 -4.56
C ILE A 45 -8.95 6.93 -5.72
N ASN A 46 -10.27 6.73 -5.73
CA ASN A 46 -11.15 7.32 -6.73
C ASN A 46 -11.11 8.85 -6.70
N ALA A 47 -11.06 9.46 -5.52
CA ALA A 47 -10.95 10.91 -5.37
C ALA A 47 -9.57 11.45 -5.80
N LEU A 48 -8.50 10.67 -5.61
CA LEU A 48 -7.15 11.08 -5.99
C LEU A 48 -6.86 10.91 -7.48
N GLY A 49 -7.49 9.91 -8.13
CA GLY A 49 -7.42 9.72 -9.57
C GLY A 49 -5.99 9.61 -10.12
N ASP A 50 -5.74 10.34 -11.21
CA ASP A 50 -4.48 10.35 -11.97
C ASP A 50 -3.30 10.97 -11.19
N GLN A 51 -3.55 11.60 -10.05
CA GLN A 51 -2.50 12.17 -9.20
C GLN A 51 -1.81 11.14 -8.30
N ILE A 52 -2.23 9.87 -8.31
CA ILE A 52 -1.46 8.79 -7.70
C ILE A 52 -0.37 8.38 -8.69
N PHE A 53 0.91 8.48 -8.29
CA PHE A 53 2.05 8.09 -9.14
C PHE A 53 2.69 6.79 -8.70
N MET A 54 2.57 6.46 -7.41
CA MET A 54 3.14 5.27 -6.80
C MET A 54 2.15 4.67 -5.82
N PHE A 55 1.91 3.36 -5.93
CA PHE A 55 1.10 2.59 -5.00
C PHE A 55 1.97 1.55 -4.29
N TYR A 56 2.09 1.67 -2.98
CA TYR A 56 2.71 0.64 -2.15
C TYR A 56 1.63 -0.32 -1.68
N ALA A 57 1.63 -1.55 -2.20
CA ALA A 57 0.79 -2.63 -1.71
C ALA A 57 1.37 -3.14 -0.38
N TRP A 58 1.06 -2.40 0.68
CA TRP A 58 1.57 -2.58 2.04
C TRP A 58 0.43 -2.33 3.03
N GLN A 59 0.14 -3.32 3.87
CA GLN A 59 -0.89 -3.20 4.90
C GLN A 59 -0.28 -3.12 6.31
N TYR A 60 -1.11 -2.75 7.27
CA TYR A 60 -0.75 -2.71 8.68
C TYR A 60 -0.23 -4.06 9.19
N GLY A 61 0.88 -4.00 9.91
CA GLY A 61 1.43 -5.14 10.63
C GLY A 61 2.45 -4.70 11.67
N MET A 62 2.45 -5.37 12.82
CA MET A 62 3.31 -5.01 13.97
C MET A 62 4.81 -5.15 13.68
N GLY A 63 5.16 -5.97 12.68
CA GLY A 63 6.54 -6.28 12.30
C GLY A 63 7.32 -5.14 11.66
N CYS A 64 6.71 -3.99 11.39
CA CYS A 64 7.43 -2.80 10.90
C CYS A 64 8.05 -1.95 12.02
N MET A 65 7.58 -2.12 13.27
CA MET A 65 8.03 -1.33 14.43
C MET A 65 8.80 -2.16 15.46
N LYS A 66 8.50 -3.45 15.56
CA LYS A 66 9.11 -4.37 16.53
C LYS A 66 9.62 -5.62 15.81
N LYS A 67 10.76 -6.13 16.25
CA LYS A 67 11.25 -7.44 15.80
C LYS A 67 10.26 -8.50 16.25
N LEU A 68 9.73 -9.27 15.31
CA LEU A 68 8.74 -10.31 15.57
C LEU A 68 9.12 -11.61 14.85
N PRO A 69 8.47 -12.74 15.20
CA PRO A 69 8.52 -13.93 14.37
C PRO A 69 8.16 -13.62 12.91
N LYS A 70 8.83 -14.31 11.98
CA LYS A 70 8.79 -13.95 10.56
C LYS A 70 7.39 -14.04 9.95
N ASP A 71 6.62 -15.04 10.34
CA ASP A 71 5.21 -15.21 10.00
C ASP A 71 4.35 -14.00 10.39
N GLN A 72 4.62 -13.38 11.55
CA GLN A 72 3.95 -12.16 11.99
C GLN A 72 4.44 -10.92 11.23
N GLU A 73 5.73 -10.82 10.92
CA GLU A 73 6.27 -9.72 10.11
C GLU A 73 5.65 -9.72 8.70
N LEU A 74 5.47 -10.90 8.11
CA LEU A 74 4.88 -11.12 6.79
C LEU A 74 3.40 -10.75 6.71
N LEU A 75 2.68 -10.53 7.83
CA LEU A 75 1.29 -10.07 7.80
C LEU A 75 1.14 -8.71 7.11
N GLN A 76 2.23 -7.95 6.97
CA GLN A 76 2.28 -6.71 6.17
C GLN A 76 2.11 -6.93 4.66
N MET A 77 2.37 -8.15 4.16
CA MET A 77 2.30 -8.45 2.73
C MET A 77 0.86 -8.64 2.27
N PRO A 78 0.49 -8.22 1.04
CA PRO A 78 -0.84 -8.41 0.49
C PRO A 78 -1.36 -9.85 0.61
N GLY A 79 -2.58 -10.01 1.10
CA GLY A 79 -3.23 -11.31 1.27
C GLY A 79 -2.69 -12.19 2.42
N ARG A 80 -1.90 -11.63 3.34
CA ARG A 80 -1.52 -12.31 4.60
C ARG A 80 -2.19 -11.71 5.83
N GLY A 81 -2.21 -10.38 5.94
CA GLY A 81 -2.90 -9.63 6.99
C GLY A 81 -4.39 -9.47 6.72
N LYS A 82 -4.99 -8.50 7.42
CA LYS A 82 -6.45 -8.33 7.50
C LYS A 82 -7.05 -7.39 6.45
N LEU A 83 -6.24 -6.55 5.81
CA LEU A 83 -6.73 -5.61 4.80
C LEU A 83 -7.19 -6.38 3.57
N ASP A 84 -8.46 -6.23 3.20
CA ASP A 84 -8.95 -6.70 1.92
C ASP A 84 -8.48 -5.76 0.81
N PHE A 85 -7.59 -6.24 -0.06
CA PHE A 85 -7.10 -5.42 -1.18
C PHE A 85 -8.08 -5.35 -2.35
N LYS A 86 -9.15 -6.15 -2.37
CA LYS A 86 -10.07 -6.21 -3.50
C LYS A 86 -10.66 -4.85 -3.89
N PRO A 87 -11.33 -4.09 -3.00
CA PRO A 87 -11.90 -2.80 -3.38
C PRO A 87 -10.83 -1.77 -3.77
N ILE A 88 -9.63 -1.88 -3.19
CA ILE A 88 -8.48 -1.02 -3.50
C ILE A 88 -7.98 -1.26 -4.92
N VAL A 89 -7.74 -2.53 -5.29
CA VAL A 89 -7.29 -2.93 -6.63
C VAL A 89 -8.35 -2.58 -7.67
N GLN A 90 -9.63 -2.80 -7.37
CA GLN A 90 -10.73 -2.44 -8.26
C GLN A 90 -10.84 -0.92 -8.47
N SER A 91 -10.58 -0.12 -7.43
CA SER A 91 -10.53 1.34 -7.53
C SER A 91 -9.36 1.81 -8.41
N LEU A 92 -8.16 1.25 -8.22
CA LEU A 92 -7.00 1.53 -9.08
C LEU A 92 -7.31 1.20 -10.56
N LYS A 93 -7.98 0.07 -10.82
CA LYS A 93 -8.44 -0.28 -12.16
C LYS A 93 -9.47 0.73 -12.70
N ALA A 94 -10.44 1.14 -11.89
CA ALA A 94 -11.49 2.07 -12.28
C ALA A 94 -10.96 3.45 -12.70
N ILE A 95 -9.90 3.94 -12.04
CA ILE A 95 -9.23 5.20 -12.40
C ILE A 95 -8.20 5.04 -13.53
N ASN A 96 -8.12 3.86 -14.17
CA ASN A 96 -7.11 3.53 -15.18
C ASN A 96 -5.67 3.76 -14.69
N TYR A 97 -5.38 3.41 -13.44
CA TYR A 97 -4.06 3.62 -12.85
C TYR A 97 -2.96 2.91 -13.65
N SER A 98 -2.00 3.68 -14.15
CA SER A 98 -0.85 3.18 -14.90
C SER A 98 0.50 3.50 -14.22
N GLY A 99 0.46 3.93 -12.96
CA GLY A 99 1.66 4.24 -12.18
C GLY A 99 2.37 3.00 -11.66
N TYR A 100 3.43 3.22 -10.87
CA TYR A 100 4.23 2.12 -10.32
C TYR A 100 3.56 1.48 -9.11
N THR A 101 3.49 0.15 -9.11
CA THR A 101 3.07 -0.61 -7.92
C THR A 101 4.26 -1.34 -7.30
N SER A 102 4.46 -1.18 -6.00
CA SER A 102 5.46 -1.91 -5.22
C SER A 102 4.80 -2.77 -4.16
N ILE A 103 5.09 -4.07 -4.19
CA ILE A 103 4.74 -4.99 -3.10
C ILE A 103 5.76 -4.79 -1.99
N PHE A 104 5.30 -4.37 -0.82
CA PHE A 104 6.18 -3.79 0.17
C PHE A 104 5.86 -4.23 1.61
N MET A 105 6.91 -4.33 2.43
CA MET A 105 6.83 -4.44 3.88
C MET A 105 8.15 -3.96 4.51
N HIS A 106 8.12 -3.63 5.79
CA HIS A 106 9.33 -3.35 6.56
C HIS A 106 9.68 -4.53 7.48
N PRO A 107 10.89 -5.12 7.35
CA PRO A 107 11.43 -6.02 8.37
C PRO A 107 12.10 -5.22 9.50
N VAL A 108 12.23 -5.84 10.68
CA VAL A 108 12.93 -5.26 11.84
C VAL A 108 14.01 -6.22 12.35
N PRO A 109 15.29 -5.79 12.48
CA PRO A 109 15.82 -4.45 12.19
C PRO A 109 15.78 -4.09 10.70
N ARG A 110 15.84 -2.79 10.39
CA ARG A 110 15.91 -2.30 9.01
C ARG A 110 17.24 -2.71 8.35
N GLY A 111 17.26 -2.77 7.02
CA GLY A 111 18.45 -3.09 6.23
C GLY A 111 18.66 -4.59 5.99
N ILE A 112 17.68 -5.43 6.35
CA ILE A 112 17.68 -6.87 6.08
C ILE A 112 16.61 -7.22 5.03
N PRO A 113 16.74 -8.36 4.32
CA PRO A 113 15.69 -8.82 3.42
C PRO A 113 14.44 -9.28 4.17
N ILE A 114 13.29 -9.26 3.50
CA ILE A 114 12.02 -9.68 4.09
C ILE A 114 12.02 -11.18 4.45
N LEU A 115 12.78 -11.99 3.71
CA LEU A 115 12.98 -13.44 3.94
C LEU A 115 14.46 -13.82 3.81
N PRO A 116 14.91 -14.95 4.39
CA PRO A 116 16.33 -15.29 4.51
C PRO A 116 17.06 -15.47 3.17
N THR A 117 16.38 -15.98 2.14
CA THR A 117 16.98 -16.22 0.83
C THR A 117 16.31 -15.41 -0.29
N VAL A 118 17.05 -15.24 -1.40
CA VAL A 118 16.52 -14.66 -2.64
C VAL A 118 15.32 -15.44 -3.14
N LYS A 119 15.40 -16.78 -3.15
CA LYS A 119 14.32 -17.66 -3.63
C LYS A 119 13.04 -17.48 -2.81
N GLU A 120 13.15 -17.46 -1.48
CA GLU A 120 12.00 -17.24 -0.60
C GLU A 120 11.39 -15.84 -0.78
N THR A 121 12.24 -14.81 -0.85
CA THR A 121 11.80 -13.43 -1.10
C THR A 121 11.07 -13.33 -2.45
N THR A 122 11.64 -13.87 -3.52
CA THR A 122 11.02 -13.89 -4.85
C THR A 122 9.68 -14.61 -4.84
N ASN A 123 9.60 -15.76 -4.17
CA ASN A 123 8.35 -16.52 -4.08
C ASN A 123 7.27 -15.74 -3.31
N GLU A 124 7.64 -15.03 -2.25
CA GLU A 124 6.70 -14.22 -1.49
C GLU A 124 6.18 -13.02 -2.30
N ILE A 125 7.05 -12.35 -3.05
CA ILE A 125 6.66 -11.27 -3.97
C ILE A 125 5.74 -11.81 -5.07
N LYS A 126 6.04 -12.97 -5.67
CA LYS A 126 5.18 -13.62 -6.67
C LYS A 126 3.81 -14.00 -6.09
N ARG A 127 3.76 -14.54 -4.88
CA ARG A 127 2.50 -14.87 -4.18
C ARG A 127 1.64 -13.62 -4.00
N ALA A 128 2.22 -12.55 -3.46
CA ALA A 128 1.51 -11.28 -3.27
C ALA A 128 1.05 -10.67 -4.60
N LYS A 129 1.87 -10.73 -5.65
CA LYS A 129 1.49 -10.33 -7.01
C LYS A 129 0.26 -11.10 -7.50
N ASN A 130 0.31 -12.43 -7.44
CA ASN A 130 -0.80 -13.27 -7.90
C ASN A 130 -2.10 -12.98 -7.12
N TYR A 131 -2.00 -12.72 -5.81
CA TYR A 131 -3.14 -12.30 -5.01
C TYR A 131 -3.72 -10.95 -5.48
N LEU A 132 -2.88 -9.94 -5.75
CA LEU A 132 -3.34 -8.67 -6.29
C LEU A 132 -3.95 -8.82 -7.69
N ASP A 133 -3.31 -9.59 -8.57
CA ASP A 133 -3.79 -9.83 -9.94
C ASP A 133 -5.16 -10.52 -9.95
N ALA A 134 -5.41 -11.46 -9.03
CA ALA A 134 -6.70 -12.13 -8.91
C ALA A 134 -7.85 -11.18 -8.55
N ASN A 135 -7.55 -10.00 -7.99
CA ASN A 135 -8.51 -8.95 -7.69
C ASN A 135 -8.71 -7.94 -8.84
N LEU A 136 -7.98 -8.08 -9.96
CA LEU A 136 -8.19 -7.27 -11.16
C LEU A 136 -9.38 -7.72 -12.01
N ILE A 137 -9.95 -8.90 -11.73
CA ILE A 137 -11.04 -9.50 -12.52
C ILE A 137 -12.35 -8.78 -12.24
#